data_AF-A0A0C9MDA4-F1
#
_entry.id   AF-A0A0C9MDA4-F1
#
_cell.length_a   1.000
_cell.length_b   1.000
_cell.length_c   1.000
_cell.angle_alpha   90.00
_cell.angle_beta   90.00
_cell.angle_gamma   90.00
#
_symmetry.space_group_name_H-M   'P 1'
#
loop_
_entity.id
_entity.type
_entity.pdbx_description
1 polymer ?
#
loop_
_entity_poly.entity_id
_entity_poly.type
_entity_poly.pdbx_seq_one_letter_code
_entity_poly.pdbx_strand_id
1 'polypeptide(L)'
;MIHRAFNISFLVVMCDACQKHTAPKTDGKASSSADINASGQLSTQVVRFPNGILDELEDNRYTATKLKNLVGASVASATKLYDLEGKLGIFFIFQDISLRTEGLFRLQFSLTDIGSPHSNSVNTATVSKVLAVVETDPFIVYTAKKYPGVVQSTALSKCFARQGIKIPIRKEKVNKTHITHKKSVRKSSIATVDLLEDDTEDDELE
;
A
#
# COMPACT_ATOMS: atom_id res chain seq x y z
N MET A 1 -19.86 -8.40 -35.54
CA MET A 1 -18.57 -7.83 -35.08
C MET A 1 -18.25 -8.46 -33.73
N ILE A 2 -17.43 -9.50 -33.70
CA ILE A 2 -17.15 -10.24 -32.45
C ILE A 2 -16.30 -9.30 -31.59
N HIS A 3 -16.89 -8.76 -30.51
CA HIS A 3 -16.10 -8.15 -29.45
C HIS A 3 -15.19 -9.25 -28.89
N ARG A 4 -13.95 -9.34 -29.39
CA ARG A 4 -12.90 -10.11 -28.72
C ARG A 4 -12.76 -9.47 -27.34
N ALA A 5 -13.39 -10.08 -26.36
CA ALA A 5 -13.21 -9.70 -24.97
C ALA A 5 -11.71 -9.76 -24.68
N PHE A 6 -11.14 -8.64 -24.27
CA PHE A 6 -9.74 -8.60 -23.87
C PHE A 6 -9.55 -9.50 -22.65
N ASN A 7 -8.85 -10.62 -22.84
CA ASN A 7 -8.54 -11.60 -21.81
C ASN A 7 -7.36 -11.06 -20.97
N ILE A 8 -7.62 -10.83 -19.69
CA ILE A 8 -6.63 -10.29 -18.75
C ILE A 8 -6.03 -11.35 -17.82
N SER A 9 -6.46 -12.61 -17.96
CA SER A 9 -6.19 -13.67 -17.00
C SER A 9 -4.70 -13.98 -16.85
N PHE A 10 -3.90 -13.63 -17.85
CA PHE A 10 -2.45 -13.84 -17.85
C PHE A 10 -1.64 -12.55 -17.70
N LEU A 11 -2.29 -11.41 -17.46
CA LEU A 11 -1.58 -10.18 -17.18
C LEU A 11 -1.24 -10.11 -15.69
N VAL A 12 0.06 -10.03 -15.42
CA VAL A 12 0.63 -9.89 -14.07
C VAL A 12 1.59 -8.72 -14.03
N VAL A 13 1.62 -8.02 -12.90
CA VAL A 13 2.60 -6.98 -12.61
C VAL A 13 3.47 -7.44 -11.45
N MET A 14 4.78 -7.39 -11.66
CA MET A 14 5.79 -7.60 -10.63
C MET A 14 6.18 -6.24 -10.03
N CYS A 15 6.34 -6.17 -8.72
CA CYS A 15 6.79 -4.99 -7.99
C CYS A 15 8.17 -5.25 -7.38
N ASP A 16 9.11 -4.38 -7.67
CA ASP A 16 10.45 -4.33 -7.10
C ASP A 16 10.68 -2.99 -6.41
N ALA A 17 11.65 -2.94 -5.48
CA ALA A 17 12.02 -1.70 -4.79
C ALA A 17 13.50 -1.36 -5.02
N CYS A 18 13.75 -0.12 -5.43
CA CYS A 18 15.08 0.41 -5.68
C CYS A 18 15.43 1.48 -4.63
N GLN A 19 16.52 1.26 -3.89
CA GLN A 19 17.04 2.25 -2.94
C GLN A 19 18.04 3.16 -3.67
N LYS A 20 17.81 4.47 -3.65
CA LYS A 20 18.87 5.40 -4.07
C LYS A 20 19.85 5.52 -2.91
N HIS A 21 21.00 4.85 -3.02
CA HIS A 21 22.09 5.04 -2.08
C HIS A 21 22.63 6.47 -2.28
N THR A 22 22.29 7.39 -1.39
CA THR A 22 23.01 8.65 -1.30
C THR A 22 24.42 8.31 -0.83
N ALA A 23 25.40 8.35 -1.72
CA ALA A 23 26.79 8.27 -1.31
C ALA A 23 27.03 9.31 -0.19
N PRO A 24 27.68 8.93 0.92
CA PRO A 24 28.07 9.92 1.91
C PRO A 24 28.96 10.94 1.20
N LYS A 25 28.53 12.21 1.17
CA LYS A 25 29.42 13.30 0.79
C LYS A 25 30.54 13.32 1.83
N THR A 26 31.71 12.82 1.45
CA THR A 26 32.95 13.13 2.14
C THR A 26 33.22 14.61 1.87
N ASP A 27 32.77 15.47 2.77
CA ASP A 27 33.23 16.85 2.84
C ASP A 27 34.72 16.80 3.22
N GLY A 28 35.57 16.92 2.20
CA GLY A 28 37.00 17.06 2.38
C GLY A 28 37.31 18.37 3.08
N LYS A 29 37.58 18.30 4.40
CA LYS A 29 38.26 19.38 5.11
C LYS A 29 39.43 18.80 5.88
N ALA A 30 40.62 19.02 5.34
CA ALA A 30 41.88 18.77 6.01
C ALA A 30 42.09 19.80 7.12
N SER A 31 42.29 19.35 8.36
CA SER A 31 43.12 20.00 9.38
C SER A 31 43.26 19.11 10.61
N SER A 32 44.41 19.20 11.23
CA SER A 32 45.09 18.27 12.12
C SER A 32 44.66 18.27 13.60
N SER A 33 45.21 17.25 14.29
CA SER A 33 45.67 17.18 15.70
C SER A 33 44.69 17.00 16.85
N ALA A 34 44.83 15.81 17.47
CA ALA A 34 45.05 15.50 18.89
C ALA A 34 43.91 15.60 19.94
N ASP A 35 43.71 14.42 20.56
CA ASP A 35 43.44 14.09 21.97
C ASP A 35 42.02 14.06 22.60
N ILE A 36 41.58 12.81 22.87
CA ILE A 36 41.02 12.21 24.11
C ILE A 36 39.92 12.97 24.89
N ASN A 37 38.67 12.48 24.90
CA ASN A 37 38.07 11.77 26.05
C ASN A 37 36.61 11.29 25.85
N ALA A 38 36.26 10.29 26.65
CA ALA A 38 35.11 9.39 26.62
C ALA A 38 33.70 10.03 26.70
N SER A 39 32.72 9.40 26.02
CA SER A 39 31.48 8.85 26.63
C SER A 39 30.50 8.27 25.58
N GLY A 40 30.12 6.99 25.76
CA GLY A 40 28.88 6.41 25.21
C GLY A 40 28.94 5.71 23.84
N GLN A 41 29.64 4.58 23.70
CA GLN A 41 29.42 3.68 22.56
C GLN A 41 28.34 2.62 22.89
N LEU A 42 27.17 2.81 22.30
CA LEU A 42 26.11 1.81 22.23
C LEU A 42 26.59 0.68 21.32
N SER A 43 26.81 -0.50 21.91
CA SER A 43 27.13 -1.73 21.19
C SER A 43 25.98 -2.08 20.25
N THR A 44 26.17 -1.86 18.95
CA THR A 44 25.29 -2.40 17.92
C THR A 44 25.91 -3.74 17.52
N GLN A 45 25.51 -4.82 18.20
CA GLN A 45 25.93 -6.15 17.82
C GLN A 45 25.37 -6.48 16.43
N VAL A 46 26.27 -6.58 15.45
CA VAL A 46 25.97 -7.11 14.12
C VAL A 46 25.85 -8.62 14.27
N VAL A 47 24.61 -9.12 14.37
CA VAL A 47 24.35 -10.55 14.31
C VAL A 47 24.57 -11.01 12.87
N ARG A 48 25.70 -11.66 12.63
CA ARG A 48 26.07 -12.30 11.36
C ARG A 48 25.61 -13.75 11.41
N PHE A 49 24.74 -14.15 10.49
CA PHE A 49 24.43 -15.57 10.26
C PHE A 49 25.14 -16.02 8.97
N PRO A 50 25.96 -17.08 9.00
CA PRO A 50 26.51 -17.68 7.80
C PRO A 50 25.50 -18.69 7.22
N ASN A 51 25.56 -18.88 5.89
CA ASN A 51 25.24 -20.10 5.11
C ASN A 51 25.22 -19.65 3.63
N GLY A 52 26.31 -19.80 2.85
CA GLY A 52 26.63 -21.00 2.04
C GLY A 52 25.66 -21.08 0.84
N ILE A 53 26.04 -20.97 -0.44
CA ILE A 53 27.14 -21.61 -1.19
C ILE A 53 27.59 -20.71 -2.37
N LEU A 54 28.87 -20.86 -2.72
CA LEU A 54 29.66 -20.19 -3.76
C LEU A 54 29.25 -20.65 -5.17
N ASP A 55 29.22 -19.74 -6.14
CA ASP A 55 29.75 -20.01 -7.48
C ASP A 55 30.55 -18.76 -7.91
N GLU A 56 31.80 -18.99 -8.28
CA GLU A 56 32.79 -17.95 -8.55
C GLU A 56 32.56 -17.35 -9.93
N LEU A 57 32.70 -16.03 -10.05
CA LEU A 57 33.50 -15.33 -11.08
C LEU A 57 33.43 -13.81 -10.82
N GLU A 58 34.59 -13.19 -10.95
CA GLU A 58 34.97 -11.87 -10.44
C GLU A 58 34.26 -10.69 -11.15
N ASP A 59 33.53 -9.86 -10.39
CA ASP A 59 33.59 -8.39 -10.56
C ASP A 59 33.23 -7.68 -9.23
N ASN A 60 34.16 -6.89 -8.74
CA ASN A 60 34.25 -6.35 -7.38
C ASN A 60 33.40 -5.09 -7.19
N ARG A 61 32.07 -5.20 -7.35
CA ARG A 61 31.13 -4.10 -7.08
C ARG A 61 29.96 -4.59 -6.24
N TYR A 62 30.10 -4.48 -4.92
CA TYR A 62 29.03 -4.64 -3.95
C TYR A 62 28.27 -5.96 -4.11
N THR A 63 28.86 -7.04 -3.61
CA THR A 63 28.08 -8.14 -3.02
C THR A 63 27.37 -7.64 -1.75
N ALA A 64 26.62 -6.54 -1.85
CA ALA A 64 25.46 -6.38 -1.02
C ALA A 64 24.61 -7.57 -1.44
N THR A 65 24.62 -8.65 -0.64
CA THR A 65 23.53 -9.62 -0.60
C THR A 65 22.27 -8.80 -0.81
N LYS A 66 21.67 -8.89 -2.01
CA LYS A 66 20.56 -8.02 -2.43
C LYS A 66 19.40 -8.42 -1.55
N LEU A 67 19.40 -7.91 -0.32
CA LEU A 67 18.41 -8.24 0.67
C LEU A 67 17.10 -7.79 0.03
N LYS A 68 16.16 -8.72 -0.13
CA LYS A 68 14.82 -8.38 -0.61
C LYS A 68 14.18 -7.52 0.48
N ASN A 69 14.43 -6.22 0.42
CA ASN A 69 13.88 -5.24 1.36
C ASN A 69 12.37 -5.19 1.22
N LEU A 70 11.84 -5.49 0.03
CA LEU A 70 10.42 -5.66 -0.23
C LEU A 70 9.91 -7.00 0.31
N VAL A 71 8.81 -6.94 1.06
CA VAL A 71 8.13 -8.08 1.69
C VAL A 71 6.64 -7.98 1.42
N GLY A 72 5.95 -9.12 1.39
CA GLY A 72 4.50 -9.21 1.13
C GLY A 72 4.21 -9.68 -0.30
N ALA A 73 3.04 -9.31 -0.81
CA ALA A 73 2.57 -9.61 -2.14
C ALA A 73 3.22 -8.67 -3.19
N SER A 74 4.41 -9.05 -3.66
CA SER A 74 5.14 -8.32 -4.72
C SER A 74 4.62 -8.59 -6.13
N VAL A 75 3.58 -9.39 -6.30
CA VAL A 75 2.97 -9.71 -7.59
C VAL A 75 1.47 -9.48 -7.52
N ALA A 76 0.91 -8.81 -8.52
CA ALA A 76 -0.52 -8.58 -8.64
C ALA A 76 -1.03 -9.02 -10.02
N SER A 77 -2.15 -9.75 -10.02
CA SER A 77 -2.89 -10.07 -11.25
C SER A 77 -3.84 -8.94 -11.63
N ALA A 78 -4.11 -8.84 -12.93
CA ALA A 78 -5.05 -7.86 -13.45
C ALA A 78 -6.47 -8.07 -12.90
N THR A 79 -7.12 -6.97 -12.51
CA THR A 79 -8.52 -6.98 -12.07
C THR A 79 -9.33 -5.92 -12.82
N LYS A 80 -10.53 -6.28 -13.28
CA LYS A 80 -11.48 -5.32 -13.88
C LYS A 80 -12.23 -4.61 -12.76
N LEU A 81 -12.08 -3.29 -12.67
CA LEU A 81 -12.75 -2.44 -11.68
C LEU A 81 -13.25 -1.16 -12.35
N TYR A 82 -14.25 -0.53 -11.73
CA TYR A 82 -14.69 0.81 -12.08
C TYR A 82 -13.90 1.84 -11.25
N ASP A 83 -13.45 2.93 -11.88
CA ASP A 83 -12.77 4.03 -11.20
C ASP A 83 -13.75 4.96 -10.46
N LEU A 84 -13.31 6.17 -10.10
CA LEU A 84 -14.14 7.14 -9.38
C LEU A 84 -15.24 7.74 -10.25
N GLU A 85 -14.99 7.78 -11.55
CA GLU A 85 -15.88 8.30 -12.59
C GLU A 85 -16.82 7.21 -13.13
N GLY A 86 -16.73 5.98 -12.59
CA GLY A 86 -17.55 4.85 -13.02
C GLY A 86 -17.11 4.25 -14.36
N LYS A 87 -15.88 4.52 -14.81
CA LYS A 87 -15.32 3.95 -16.03
C LYS A 87 -14.61 2.63 -15.74
N LEU A 88 -14.92 1.62 -16.56
CA LEU A 88 -14.30 0.30 -16.46
C LEU A 88 -12.84 0.36 -16.91
N GLY A 89 -11.93 -0.11 -16.05
CA GLY A 89 -10.50 -0.21 -16.31
C GLY A 89 -9.89 -1.52 -15.82
N ILE A 90 -8.62 -1.72 -16.16
CA ILE A 90 -7.81 -2.84 -15.67
C ILE A 90 -6.82 -2.28 -14.66
N PHE A 91 -6.87 -2.81 -13.44
CA PHE A 91 -6.07 -2.33 -12.33
C PHE A 91 -5.25 -3.47 -11.71
N PHE A 92 -4.09 -3.10 -11.17
CA PHE A 92 -3.18 -3.98 -10.43
C PHE A 92 -3.02 -3.37 -9.04
N ILE A 93 -3.41 -4.09 -8.00
CA ILE A 93 -3.48 -3.54 -6.64
C ILE A 93 -2.39 -4.16 -5.76
N PHE A 94 -1.58 -3.31 -5.14
CA PHE A 94 -0.51 -3.68 -4.21
C PHE A 94 -0.80 -3.15 -2.82
N GLN A 95 -1.79 -3.75 -2.14
CA GLN A 95 -2.21 -3.35 -0.79
C GLN A 95 -1.38 -4.00 0.34
N ASP A 96 -0.59 -5.03 0.03
CA ASP A 96 0.17 -5.82 0.99
C ASP A 96 1.65 -5.85 0.61
N ILE A 97 2.27 -4.66 0.62
CA ILE A 97 3.72 -4.50 0.41
C ILE A 97 4.33 -3.74 1.58
N SER A 98 5.52 -4.15 2.00
CA SER A 98 6.28 -3.53 3.09
C SER A 98 7.77 -3.48 2.79
N LEU A 99 8.46 -2.47 3.32
CA LEU A 99 9.91 -2.33 3.23
C LEU A 99 10.55 -2.50 4.60
N ARG A 100 11.60 -3.32 4.69
CA ARG A 100 12.28 -3.66 5.95
C ARG A 100 13.19 -2.56 6.50
N THR A 101 13.76 -1.76 5.60
CA THR A 101 14.80 -0.79 5.93
C THR A 101 14.31 0.62 5.66
N GLU A 102 14.68 1.55 6.53
CA GLU A 102 14.46 2.98 6.31
C GLU A 102 15.27 3.48 5.11
N GLY A 103 14.78 4.56 4.49
CA GLY A 103 15.48 5.18 3.36
C GLY A 103 14.52 5.77 2.34
N LEU A 104 15.11 6.29 1.25
CA LEU A 104 14.39 6.82 0.12
C LEU A 104 14.34 5.78 -1.01
N PHE A 105 13.13 5.38 -1.37
CA PHE A 105 12.90 4.31 -2.34
C PHE A 105 12.02 4.78 -3.50
N ARG A 106 12.11 4.06 -4.61
CA ARG A 106 11.10 4.01 -5.68
C ARG A 106 10.64 2.57 -5.84
N LEU A 107 9.36 2.38 -6.12
CA LEU A 107 8.86 1.08 -6.58
C LEU A 107 8.91 1.05 -8.10
N GLN A 108 9.35 -0.07 -8.65
CA GLN A 108 9.31 -0.36 -10.08
C GLN A 108 8.25 -1.43 -10.32
N PHE A 109 7.34 -1.18 -11.26
CA PHE A 109 6.29 -2.11 -11.66
C PHE A 109 6.55 -2.60 -13.08
N SER A 110 6.64 -3.92 -13.25
CA SER A 110 6.95 -4.57 -14.54
C SER A 110 5.76 -5.41 -14.99
N LEU A 111 5.07 -4.98 -16.05
CA LEU A 111 3.92 -5.67 -16.64
C LEU A 111 4.40 -6.80 -17.56
N THR A 112 3.85 -8.01 -17.37
CA THR A 112 4.19 -9.20 -18.15
C THR A 112 2.92 -9.95 -18.53
N ASP A 113 2.86 -10.43 -19.77
CA ASP A 113 1.88 -11.43 -20.19
C ASP A 113 2.49 -12.82 -20.04
N ILE A 114 1.95 -13.62 -19.12
CA ILE A 114 2.38 -15.00 -18.85
C ILE A 114 1.54 -16.03 -19.62
N GLY A 115 0.74 -15.59 -20.59
CA GLY A 115 -0.08 -16.46 -21.43
C GLY A 115 0.75 -17.17 -22.49
N SER A 116 0.35 -18.39 -22.80
CA SER A 116 0.87 -19.12 -23.95
C SER A 116 0.35 -18.47 -25.24
N PRO A 117 1.22 -18.21 -26.24
CA PRO A 117 0.78 -17.66 -27.53
C PRO A 117 -0.07 -18.65 -28.33
N HIS A 118 0.02 -19.95 -28.02
CA HIS A 118 -0.62 -21.03 -28.79
C HIS A 118 -1.83 -21.66 -28.06
N SER A 119 -2.07 -21.30 -26.81
CA SER A 119 -3.13 -21.90 -25.99
C SER A 119 -3.62 -20.93 -24.91
N ASN A 120 -4.86 -21.11 -24.44
CA ASN A 120 -5.40 -20.36 -23.30
C ASN A 120 -4.90 -20.94 -21.97
N SER A 121 -3.58 -21.01 -21.81
CA SER A 121 -2.89 -21.56 -20.64
C SER A 121 -1.67 -20.72 -20.30
N VAL A 122 -1.11 -20.92 -19.10
CA VAL A 122 0.16 -20.27 -18.71
C VAL A 122 1.30 -20.77 -19.59
N ASN A 123 2.19 -19.87 -20.00
CA ASN A 123 3.44 -20.21 -20.69
C ASN A 123 4.45 -20.80 -19.69
N THR A 124 4.80 -22.07 -19.88
CA THR A 124 5.81 -22.78 -19.07
C THR A 124 7.06 -23.15 -19.87
N ALA A 125 7.05 -22.91 -21.19
CA ALA A 125 8.10 -23.37 -22.10
C ALA A 125 9.19 -22.32 -22.32
N THR A 126 8.84 -21.03 -22.25
CA THR A 126 9.75 -19.93 -22.55
C THR A 126 9.62 -18.80 -21.53
N VAL A 127 10.64 -17.95 -21.45
CA VAL A 127 10.61 -16.76 -20.60
C VAL A 127 9.62 -15.75 -21.18
N SER A 128 8.64 -15.34 -20.37
CA SER A 128 7.71 -14.27 -20.75
C SER A 128 8.40 -12.91 -20.81
N LYS A 129 8.05 -12.12 -21.83
CA LYS A 129 8.61 -10.79 -22.06
C LYS A 129 7.90 -9.74 -21.20
N VAL A 130 8.69 -8.84 -20.59
CA VAL A 130 8.17 -7.63 -19.96
C VAL A 130 7.65 -6.66 -21.03
N LEU A 131 6.38 -6.31 -20.94
CA LEU A 131 5.67 -5.46 -21.90
C LEU A 131 5.88 -3.97 -21.62
N ALA A 132 5.88 -3.60 -20.34
CA ALA A 132 6.05 -2.22 -19.91
C ALA A 132 6.64 -2.17 -18.50
N VAL A 133 7.37 -1.10 -18.20
CA VAL A 133 7.92 -0.82 -16.88
C VAL A 133 7.59 0.62 -16.51
N VAL A 134 7.18 0.84 -15.26
CA VAL A 134 6.93 2.18 -14.70
C VAL A 134 7.50 2.27 -13.29
N GLU A 135 7.98 3.44 -12.91
CA GLU A 135 8.48 3.71 -11.56
C GLU A 135 7.57 4.71 -10.83
N THR A 136 7.48 4.59 -9.51
CA THR A 136 6.84 5.59 -8.67
C THR A 136 7.70 6.84 -8.51
N ASP A 137 7.06 7.91 -8.06
CA ASP A 137 7.74 8.97 -7.34
C ASP A 137 8.48 8.44 -6.11
N PRO A 138 9.55 9.13 -5.66
CA PRO A 138 10.34 8.67 -4.54
C PRO A 138 9.57 8.88 -3.24
N PHE A 139 9.64 7.91 -2.32
CA PHE A 139 8.99 7.98 -1.02
C PHE A 139 9.93 7.51 0.10
N ILE A 140 9.66 7.98 1.32
CA ILE A 140 10.50 7.72 2.49
C ILE A 140 9.89 6.59 3.31
N VAL A 141 10.71 5.59 3.61
CA VAL A 141 10.44 4.60 4.65
C VAL A 141 11.04 5.12 5.95
N TYR A 142 10.19 5.33 6.95
CA TYR A 142 10.58 5.92 8.23
C TYR A 142 10.94 4.84 9.24
N THR A 143 11.84 5.19 10.16
CA THR A 143 11.97 4.45 11.42
C THR A 143 10.72 4.64 12.29
N ALA A 144 10.48 3.75 13.25
CA ALA A 144 9.33 3.83 14.14
C ALA A 144 9.20 5.19 14.85
N LYS A 145 10.33 5.81 15.25
CA LYS A 145 10.36 7.11 15.94
C LYS A 145 9.98 8.29 15.05
N LYS A 146 10.25 8.20 13.74
CA LYS A 146 10.02 9.29 12.77
C LYS A 146 8.73 9.09 11.97
N TYR A 147 8.00 8.00 12.21
CA TYR A 147 6.83 7.65 11.42
C TYR A 147 5.70 8.66 11.65
N PRO A 148 5.24 9.38 10.61
CA PRO A 148 4.22 10.43 10.76
C PRO A 148 2.80 9.87 10.98
N GLY A 149 2.66 8.54 11.06
CA GLY A 149 1.39 7.84 11.07
C GLY A 149 0.99 7.38 9.67
N VAL A 150 -0.06 6.56 9.65
CA VAL A 150 -0.61 5.98 8.42
C VAL A 150 -1.54 7.00 7.77
N VAL A 151 -1.39 7.17 6.46
CA VAL A 151 -2.28 8.03 5.66
C VAL A 151 -3.71 7.52 5.66
N GLN A 152 -4.67 8.43 5.50
CA GLN A 152 -6.07 8.09 5.36
C GLN A 152 -6.31 7.33 4.05
N SER A 153 -7.26 6.39 4.06
CA SER A 153 -7.68 5.69 2.85
C SER A 153 -8.20 6.69 1.82
N THR A 154 -7.62 6.68 0.61
CA THR A 154 -8.02 7.57 -0.49
C THR A 154 -9.43 7.23 -0.99
N ALA A 155 -10.05 8.16 -1.74
CA ALA A 155 -11.32 7.89 -2.40
C ALA A 155 -11.24 6.67 -3.33
N LEU A 156 -10.14 6.52 -4.08
CA LEU A 156 -9.92 5.40 -4.99
C LEU A 156 -9.79 4.08 -4.23
N SER A 157 -9.05 4.06 -3.11
CA SER A 157 -8.93 2.88 -2.24
C SER A 157 -10.30 2.46 -1.69
N LYS A 158 -11.12 3.41 -1.23
CA LYS A 158 -12.49 3.14 -0.76
C LYS A 158 -13.38 2.64 -1.91
N CYS A 159 -13.23 3.17 -3.12
CA CYS A 159 -13.97 2.73 -4.30
C CYS A 159 -13.67 1.26 -4.65
N PHE A 160 -12.40 0.90 -4.71
CA PHE A 160 -12.00 -0.49 -4.99
C PHE A 160 -12.36 -1.45 -3.87
N ALA A 161 -12.32 -1.01 -2.61
CA ALA A 161 -12.77 -1.83 -1.49
C ALA A 161 -14.26 -2.19 -1.59
N ARG A 162 -15.13 -1.25 -2.00
CA ARG A 162 -16.56 -1.52 -2.25
C ARG A 162 -16.80 -2.53 -3.37
N GLN A 163 -15.84 -2.69 -4.28
CA GLN A 163 -15.89 -3.64 -5.39
C GLN A 163 -15.27 -5.01 -5.03
N GLY A 164 -14.93 -5.23 -3.75
CA GLY A 164 -14.46 -6.53 -3.25
C GLY A 164 -12.94 -6.66 -3.10
N ILE A 165 -12.16 -5.61 -3.41
CA ILE A 165 -10.72 -5.64 -3.13
C ILE A 165 -10.49 -5.51 -1.62
N LYS A 166 -9.68 -6.41 -1.06
CA LYS A 166 -9.39 -6.48 0.38
C LYS A 166 -8.39 -5.39 0.83
N ILE A 167 -8.74 -4.11 0.63
CA ILE A 167 -7.95 -2.97 1.08
C ILE A 167 -8.40 -2.60 2.51
N PRO A 168 -7.49 -2.50 3.49
CA PRO A 168 -7.85 -2.04 4.84
C PRO A 168 -8.40 -0.59 4.80
N ILE A 169 -9.70 -0.42 5.07
CA ILE A 169 -10.33 0.91 5.13
C ILE A 169 -10.40 1.37 6.57
N ARG A 170 -9.77 2.51 6.85
CA ARG A 170 -9.85 3.17 8.17
C ARG A 170 -11.06 4.09 8.20
N LYS A 171 -11.91 3.93 9.22
CA LYS A 171 -13.04 4.83 9.48
C LYS A 171 -12.50 6.16 9.99
N GLU A 172 -12.99 7.26 9.44
CA GLU A 172 -12.70 8.60 9.95
C GLU A 172 -13.36 8.76 11.31
N LYS A 173 -12.61 9.30 12.28
CA LYS A 173 -13.25 9.90 13.45
C LYS A 173 -13.76 11.26 12.97
N VAL A 174 -15.05 11.34 12.68
CA VAL A 174 -15.70 12.65 12.52
C VAL A 174 -15.50 13.37 13.84
N ASN A 175 -14.60 14.35 13.85
CA ASN A 175 -14.54 15.31 14.95
C ASN A 175 -15.87 16.05 14.91
N LYS A 176 -16.89 15.53 15.58
CA LYS A 176 -18.08 16.30 15.92
C LYS A 176 -17.55 17.43 16.79
N THR A 177 -17.24 18.57 16.19
CA THR A 177 -17.18 19.84 16.90
C THR A 177 -18.49 19.91 17.67
N HIS A 178 -18.41 19.72 18.99
CA HIS A 178 -19.52 19.98 19.88
C HIS A 178 -19.88 21.45 19.69
N ILE A 179 -20.84 21.73 18.81
CA ILE A 179 -21.60 22.97 18.89
C ILE A 179 -22.32 22.86 20.23
N THR A 180 -21.77 23.51 21.25
CA THR A 180 -22.41 23.68 22.54
C THR A 180 -23.70 24.45 22.31
N HIS A 181 -24.82 23.73 22.16
CA HIS A 181 -26.13 24.30 22.35
C HIS A 181 -26.22 24.74 23.82
N LYS A 182 -25.98 26.04 24.07
CA LYS A 182 -26.39 26.69 25.32
C LYS A 182 -27.91 26.51 25.44
N LYS A 183 -28.34 25.74 26.44
CA LYS A 183 -29.76 25.61 26.83
C LYS A 183 -30.33 27.00 27.13
N SER A 184 -31.20 27.51 26.26
CA SER A 184 -32.11 28.60 26.60
C SER A 184 -33.37 27.98 27.20
N VAL A 185 -33.48 28.01 28.52
CA VAL A 185 -34.71 27.72 29.24
C VAL A 185 -35.70 28.85 28.97
N ARG A 186 -36.81 28.56 28.28
CA ARG A 186 -38.04 29.36 28.38
C ARG A 186 -39.22 28.40 28.56
N LYS A 187 -39.99 28.68 29.61
CA LYS A 187 -41.09 27.89 30.16
C LYS A 187 -42.35 28.74 30.03
N SER A 188 -43.39 28.21 29.37
CA SER A 188 -44.81 28.62 29.43
C SER A 188 -45.54 27.88 28.31
N SER A 189 -46.78 27.39 28.38
CA SER A 189 -47.78 27.13 29.42
C SER A 189 -48.95 26.46 28.69
N ILE A 190 -49.55 25.46 29.34
CA ILE A 190 -50.85 24.77 29.14
C ILE A 190 -51.83 25.28 28.06
N ALA A 191 -52.36 24.33 27.26
CA ALA A 191 -53.80 24.16 27.04
C ALA A 191 -54.11 22.69 26.67
N THR A 192 -55.18 22.18 27.27
CA THR A 192 -55.70 20.81 27.30
C THR A 192 -56.67 20.56 26.11
N VAL A 193 -57.14 19.31 26.00
CA VAL A 193 -58.26 18.72 25.21
C VAL A 193 -57.93 18.40 23.74
N ASP A 194 -58.33 17.27 23.13
CA ASP A 194 -59.31 16.25 23.52
C ASP A 194 -59.05 14.91 22.78
N LEU A 195 -59.74 13.91 23.29
CA LEU A 195 -59.87 12.50 22.91
C LEU A 195 -59.96 12.20 21.39
N LEU A 196 -59.41 11.05 20.97
CA LEU A 196 -60.19 9.88 20.53
C LEU A 196 -59.24 8.70 20.26
N GLU A 197 -59.52 7.61 20.99
CA GLU A 197 -59.10 6.24 20.70
C GLU A 197 -59.82 5.77 19.43
N ASP A 198 -59.12 5.04 18.56
CA ASP A 198 -59.77 4.20 17.56
C ASP A 198 -59.09 2.82 17.62
N ASP A 199 -59.76 1.94 18.35
CA ASP A 199 -59.52 0.51 18.36
C ASP A 199 -60.00 -0.06 17.02
N THR A 200 -59.16 -0.82 16.34
CA THR A 200 -59.65 -1.88 15.45
C THR A 200 -58.72 -3.07 15.55
N GLU A 201 -59.12 -4.02 16.39
CA GLU A 201 -58.69 -5.41 16.37
C GLU A 201 -59.32 -6.13 15.17
N ASP A 202 -58.68 -7.27 14.82
CA ASP A 202 -59.21 -8.41 14.05
C ASP A 202 -59.39 -8.22 12.51
N ASP A 203 -59.01 -9.12 11.61
CA ASP A 203 -59.10 -10.60 11.65
C ASP A 203 -58.15 -11.29 10.63
N GLU A 204 -57.61 -12.43 11.06
CA GLU A 204 -57.46 -13.74 10.41
C GLU A 204 -57.26 -14.00 8.88
N LEU A 205 -56.32 -14.95 8.64
CA LEU A 205 -56.29 -16.06 7.66
C LEU A 205 -56.08 -15.78 6.16
N GLU A 206 -54.90 -16.17 5.61
CA GLU A 206 -54.63 -17.49 4.97
C GLU A 206 -53.12 -17.67 4.70
#